data_AF-A0A146KK23-F1
#
_entry.id   AF-A0A146KK23-F1
#
_cell.length_a   1.000
_cell.length_b   1.000
_cell.length_c   1.000
_cell.angle_alpha   90.00
_cell.angle_beta   90.00
_cell.angle_gamma   90.00
#
_symmetry.space_group_name_H-M   'P 1'
#
loop_
_entity.id
_entity.type
_entity.pdbx_description
1 polymer ?
#
loop_
_entity_poly.entity_id
_entity_poly.type
_entity_poly.pdbx_seq_one_letter_code
_entity_poly.pdbx_strand_id
1 'polypeptide(L)'
;QGVIIEEAVSICRKCIAPKPPRTHHCSVCNRCILKMDHHCPWLNNCVGHFNHRYFFMYMVFISLSTLFIMIFGVEIAYKEVWLQSYGEGDIYGHPVRINDSQIIPVPEWDNNTDTELPIEERHDDSAARRRAITFMAFICSGAFVALTWLSSWHSRQIANGETSIEAHINKAETKRLAAANKPYTNPYNYGTTDNWKIFLGIGNGNLRYC
;
A
#
# COMPACT_ATOMS: atom_id res chain seq x y z
N GLN A 1 25.93 -0.89 30.79
CA GLN A 1 25.02 0.24 30.48
C GLN A 1 25.48 0.82 29.15
N GLY A 2 24.59 0.95 28.16
CA GLY A 2 24.96 1.46 26.84
C GLY A 2 25.26 2.95 26.84
N VAL A 3 26.07 3.39 25.87
CA VAL A 3 26.34 4.81 25.64
C VAL A 3 25.10 5.43 25.02
N ILE A 4 24.56 6.44 25.69
CA ILE A 4 23.49 7.30 25.19
C ILE A 4 24.16 8.53 24.58
N ILE A 5 23.73 8.93 23.38
CA ILE A 5 24.16 10.18 22.78
C ILE A 5 23.22 11.26 23.31
N GLU A 6 23.72 12.13 24.18
CA GLU A 6 22.96 13.32 24.59
C GLU A 6 22.68 14.19 23.37
N GLU A 7 21.41 14.56 23.17
CA GLU A 7 21.03 15.49 22.12
C GLU A 7 21.53 16.89 22.48
N ALA A 8 22.66 17.29 21.91
CA ALA A 8 23.09 18.67 21.94
C ALA A 8 22.10 19.54 21.14
N VAL A 9 21.61 20.63 21.76
CA VAL A 9 20.80 21.64 21.06
C VAL A 9 21.63 22.18 19.90
N SER A 10 21.19 21.86 18.69
CA SER A 10 21.87 22.29 17.47
C SER A 10 21.08 23.43 16.81
N ILE A 11 21.75 24.26 16.02
CA ILE A 11 21.10 25.33 15.26
C ILE A 11 21.00 24.90 13.80
N CYS A 12 19.81 25.06 13.21
CA CYS A 12 19.66 24.87 11.78
C CYS A 12 20.32 26.02 11.03
N ARG A 13 21.38 25.74 10.26
CA ARG A 13 22.10 26.78 9.49
C ARG A 13 21.23 27.48 8.43
N LYS A 14 20.22 26.79 7.88
CA LYS A 14 19.33 27.32 6.85
C LYS A 14 18.19 28.16 7.41
N CYS A 15 17.59 27.72 8.51
CA CYS A 15 16.48 28.42 9.15
C CYS A 15 16.95 29.45 10.20
N ILE A 16 18.22 29.41 10.60
CA ILE A 16 18.81 30.26 11.64
C ILE A 16 17.96 30.20 12.93
N ALA A 17 17.57 28.98 13.30
CA ALA A 17 16.68 28.72 14.42
C ALA A 17 17.20 27.52 15.23
N PRO A 18 16.98 27.50 16.55
CA PRO A 18 17.28 26.33 17.37
C PRO A 18 16.49 25.13 16.84
N LYS A 19 17.16 23.98 16.78
CA LYS A 19 16.62 22.73 16.28
C LYS A 19 16.24 21.89 17.50
N PRO A 20 14.93 21.72 17.80
CA PRO A 20 14.51 20.83 18.86
C PRO A 20 15.01 19.39 18.62
N PRO A 21 15.05 18.56 19.68
CA PRO A 21 15.14 17.10 19.59
C PRO A 21 14.47 16.50 18.36
N ARG A 22 15.15 15.55 17.70
CA ARG A 22 14.58 14.77 16.58
C ARG A 22 14.06 15.57 15.36
N THR A 23 14.29 16.88 15.31
CA THR A 23 13.90 17.71 14.18
C THR A 23 14.86 17.46 13.02
N HIS A 24 14.47 17.69 11.76
CA HIS A 24 15.42 17.76 10.63
C HIS A 24 14.96 18.82 9.62
N HIS A 25 15.90 19.47 8.91
CA HIS A 25 15.55 20.44 7.87
C HIS A 25 15.31 19.71 6.54
N CYS A 26 14.12 19.86 5.99
CA CYS A 26 13.82 19.39 4.64
C CYS A 26 14.12 20.49 3.63
N SER A 27 15.03 20.24 2.68
CA SER A 27 15.33 21.19 1.60
C SER A 27 14.19 21.34 0.59
N VAL A 28 13.33 20.33 0.43
CA VAL A 28 12.18 20.41 -0.49
C VAL A 28 11.11 21.34 0.08
N CYS A 29 10.80 21.21 1.37
CA CYS A 29 9.84 22.08 2.05
C CYS A 29 10.44 23.39 2.59
N ASN A 30 11.76 23.57 2.48
CA ASN A 30 12.53 24.72 3.00
C ASN A 30 12.23 25.09 4.46
N ARG A 31 11.97 24.09 5.30
CA ARG A 31 11.67 24.28 6.73
C ARG A 31 12.14 23.12 7.59
N CYS A 32 12.31 23.38 8.88
CA CYS A 32 12.53 22.35 9.88
C CYS A 32 11.23 21.60 10.18
N ILE A 33 11.31 20.27 10.22
CA ILE A 33 10.20 19.36 10.51
C ILE A 33 10.51 18.64 11.82
N LEU A 34 9.63 18.79 12.81
CA LEU A 34 9.74 18.12 14.11
C LEU A 34 9.55 16.60 13.94
N LYS A 35 10.36 15.79 14.64
CA LYS A 35 10.35 14.32 14.55
C LYS A 35 10.24 13.85 13.10
N MET A 36 11.11 14.40 12.23
CA MET A 36 11.02 14.17 10.79
C MET A 36 11.25 12.70 10.50
N ASP A 37 10.36 12.13 9.70
CA ASP A 37 10.56 10.81 9.12
C ASP A 37 11.14 10.98 7.72
N HIS A 38 10.35 11.40 6.74
CA HIS A 38 10.83 11.63 5.38
C HIS A 38 10.00 12.70 4.66
N HIS A 39 10.51 13.21 3.54
CA HIS A 39 9.69 13.93 2.58
C HIS A 39 9.04 12.91 1.65
N CYS A 40 7.71 12.86 1.60
CA CYS A 40 6.97 11.91 0.77
C CYS A 40 6.49 12.62 -0.50
N PRO A 41 7.03 12.26 -1.70
CA PRO A 41 6.59 12.86 -2.95
C PRO A 41 5.11 12.59 -3.25
N TRP A 42 4.60 11.42 -2.85
CA TRP A 42 3.21 11.02 -3.06
C TRP A 42 2.19 11.90 -2.33
N LEU A 43 2.61 12.49 -1.20
CA LEU A 43 1.79 13.44 -0.44
C LEU A 43 2.16 14.89 -0.72
N ASN A 44 3.21 15.12 -1.52
CA ASN A 44 3.85 16.42 -1.69
C ASN A 44 4.08 17.14 -0.35
N ASN A 45 4.46 16.38 0.69
CA ASN A 45 4.56 16.88 2.06
C ASN A 45 5.55 16.05 2.89
N CYS A 46 6.10 16.65 3.95
CA CYS A 46 6.89 15.91 4.92
C CYS A 46 6.01 15.11 5.88
N VAL A 47 6.45 13.91 6.20
CA VAL A 47 5.95 13.10 7.30
C VAL A 47 6.81 13.38 8.52
N GLY A 48 6.18 13.79 9.62
CA GLY A 48 6.84 14.13 10.87
C GLY A 48 5.85 14.10 12.04
N HIS A 49 6.18 14.76 13.15
CA HIS A 49 5.45 14.67 14.42
C HIS A 49 3.92 14.75 14.28
N PHE A 50 3.41 15.77 13.57
CA PHE A 50 1.98 16.05 13.50
C PHE A 50 1.18 15.14 12.56
N ASN A 51 1.83 14.41 11.65
CA ASN A 51 1.14 13.60 10.65
C ASN A 51 1.65 12.16 10.50
N HIS A 52 2.67 11.74 11.24
CA HIS A 52 3.23 10.40 11.14
C HIS A 52 2.16 9.32 11.45
N ARG A 53 1.32 9.55 12.47
CA ARG A 53 0.20 8.64 12.78
C ARG A 53 -0.78 8.51 11.62
N TYR A 54 -1.19 9.62 11.02
CA TYR A 54 -2.15 9.62 9.90
C TYR A 54 -1.55 8.98 8.65
N PHE A 55 -0.25 9.21 8.39
CA PHE A 55 0.47 8.57 7.30
C PHE A 55 0.50 7.04 7.46
N PHE A 56 0.79 6.55 8.66
CA PHE A 56 0.78 5.12 8.93
C PHE A 56 -0.62 4.51 8.74
N MET A 57 -1.65 5.16 9.29
CA MET A 57 -3.04 4.71 9.12
C MET A 57 -3.50 4.74 7.66
N TYR A 58 -3.08 5.74 6.90
CA TYR A 58 -3.34 5.82 5.46
C TYR A 58 -2.82 4.56 4.74
N MET A 59 -1.57 4.15 4.98
CA MET A 59 -1.02 2.95 4.33
C MET A 59 -1.79 1.69 4.73
N VAL A 60 -2.12 1.53 6.03
CA VAL A 60 -2.91 0.39 6.51
C VAL A 60 -4.30 0.35 5.85
N PHE A 61 -5.00 1.48 5.79
CA PHE A 61 -6.32 1.53 5.17
C PHE A 61 -6.29 1.24 3.68
N ILE A 62 -5.32 1.76 2.93
CA ILE A 62 -5.20 1.44 1.50
C ILE A 62 -4.86 -0.05 1.29
N SER A 63 -4.00 -0.64 2.12
CA SER A 63 -3.76 -2.10 2.10
C SER A 63 -5.05 -2.88 2.37
N LEU A 64 -5.87 -2.48 3.34
CA LEU A 64 -7.14 -3.14 3.62
C LEU A 64 -8.16 -2.94 2.48
N SER A 65 -8.23 -1.75 1.89
CA SER A 65 -9.13 -1.46 0.77
C SER A 65 -8.76 -2.25 -0.48
N THR A 66 -7.47 -2.35 -0.81
CA THR A 66 -6.99 -3.16 -1.95
C THR A 66 -7.22 -4.65 -1.71
N LEU A 67 -6.99 -5.13 -0.48
CA LEU A 67 -7.33 -6.50 -0.09
C LEU A 67 -8.82 -6.80 -0.21
N PHE A 68 -9.68 -5.87 0.24
CA PHE A 68 -11.13 -5.99 0.11
C PHE A 68 -11.53 -6.14 -1.37
N ILE A 69 -11.04 -5.25 -2.24
CA ILE A 69 -11.30 -5.32 -3.68
C ILE A 69 -10.82 -6.65 -4.27
N MET A 70 -9.65 -7.14 -3.85
CA MET A 70 -9.13 -8.43 -4.33
C MET A 70 -10.02 -9.62 -3.90
N ILE A 71 -10.49 -9.64 -2.65
CA ILE A 71 -11.33 -10.73 -2.13
C ILE A 71 -12.67 -10.78 -2.86
N PHE A 72 -13.36 -9.65 -2.99
CA PHE A 72 -14.67 -9.60 -3.63
C PHE A 72 -14.59 -9.60 -5.17
N GLY A 73 -13.45 -9.19 -5.73
CA GLY A 73 -13.20 -9.18 -7.16
C GLY A 73 -12.63 -10.48 -7.72
N VAL A 74 -12.21 -11.43 -6.89
CA VAL A 74 -11.52 -12.66 -7.34
C VAL A 74 -12.39 -13.51 -8.27
N GLU A 75 -13.68 -13.63 -7.99
CA GLU A 75 -14.60 -14.42 -8.81
C GLU A 75 -14.76 -13.80 -10.20
N ILE A 76 -14.93 -12.48 -10.24
CA ILE A 76 -15.07 -11.72 -11.49
C ILE A 76 -13.77 -11.81 -12.29
N ALA A 77 -12.62 -11.57 -11.64
CA ALA A 77 -11.31 -11.67 -12.26
C ALA A 77 -11.06 -13.09 -12.80
N TYR A 78 -11.42 -14.14 -12.05
CA TYR A 78 -11.24 -15.51 -12.49
C TYR A 78 -12.10 -15.84 -13.71
N LYS A 79 -13.38 -15.42 -13.72
CA LYS A 79 -14.29 -15.66 -14.85
C LYS A 79 -13.83 -14.96 -16.13
N GLU A 80 -13.43 -13.69 -16.01
CA GLU A 80 -13.08 -12.84 -17.15
C GLU A 80 -11.68 -13.13 -17.70
N VAL A 81 -10.73 -13.57 -16.85
CA VAL A 81 -9.35 -13.89 -17.26
C VAL A 81 -9.20 -15.35 -17.69
N TRP A 82 -9.83 -16.30 -16.99
CA TRP A 82 -9.58 -17.74 -17.19
C TRP A 82 -10.75 -18.49 -17.84
N LEU A 83 -12.01 -18.20 -17.51
CA LEU A 83 -13.15 -18.98 -18.02
C LEU A 83 -13.66 -18.49 -19.38
N GLN A 84 -13.69 -17.18 -19.65
CA GLN A 84 -14.10 -16.66 -20.96
C GLN A 84 -13.11 -16.99 -22.08
N SER A 85 -11.85 -17.27 -21.78
CA SER A 85 -10.88 -17.73 -22.79
C SER A 85 -11.21 -19.12 -23.35
N TYR A 86 -12.14 -19.88 -22.72
CA TYR A 86 -12.47 -21.25 -23.08
C TYR A 86 -13.93 -21.46 -23.54
N GLY A 87 -14.78 -20.42 -23.55
CA GLY A 87 -16.22 -20.63 -23.52
C GLY A 87 -17.11 -19.63 -24.26
N GLU A 88 -16.67 -19.08 -25.40
CA GLU A 88 -17.58 -18.33 -26.30
C GLU A 88 -17.46 -18.84 -27.74
N GLY A 89 -17.93 -20.07 -27.94
CA GLY A 89 -18.82 -20.31 -29.07
C GLY A 89 -20.23 -20.35 -28.48
N ASP A 90 -20.89 -19.20 -28.35
CA ASP A 90 -22.31 -19.18 -28.00
C ASP A 90 -23.06 -19.89 -29.13
N ILE A 91 -23.44 -21.14 -28.93
CA ILE A 91 -24.26 -21.81 -29.92
C ILE A 91 -25.70 -21.35 -29.71
N TYR A 92 -26.09 -20.32 -30.45
CA TYR A 92 -27.45 -19.83 -30.52
C TYR A 92 -28.29 -20.83 -31.35
N GLY A 93 -29.16 -21.58 -30.68
CA GLY A 93 -30.04 -22.54 -31.34
C GLY A 93 -30.95 -23.24 -30.34
N HIS A 94 -32.17 -23.57 -30.77
CA HIS A 94 -33.07 -24.37 -29.95
C HIS A 94 -32.55 -25.83 -29.90
N PRO A 95 -32.62 -26.50 -28.74
CA PRO A 95 -32.16 -27.87 -28.61
C PRO A 95 -33.12 -28.82 -29.36
N VAL A 96 -32.66 -29.36 -30.49
CA VAL A 96 -33.41 -30.37 -31.25
C VAL A 96 -32.76 -31.74 -31.04
N ARG A 97 -33.59 -32.76 -30.77
CA ARG A 97 -33.15 -34.17 -30.71
C ARG A 97 -33.40 -34.83 -32.06
N ILE A 98 -32.36 -35.37 -32.69
CA ILE A 98 -32.49 -36.15 -33.92
C ILE A 98 -32.20 -37.63 -33.60
N ASN A 99 -33.21 -38.48 -33.70
CA ASN A 99 -33.12 -39.95 -33.52
C ASN A 99 -32.30 -40.40 -32.30
N ASP A 100 -32.77 -40.07 -31.10
CA ASP A 100 -32.22 -40.52 -29.80
C ASP A 100 -30.70 -40.34 -29.59
N SER A 101 -30.03 -39.57 -30.43
CA SER A 101 -28.62 -39.23 -30.32
C SER A 101 -28.46 -37.71 -30.25
N GLN A 102 -27.44 -37.30 -29.51
CA GLN A 102 -27.00 -35.95 -29.12
C GLN A 102 -27.86 -34.73 -29.52
N ILE A 103 -28.12 -33.86 -28.53
CA ILE A 103 -28.75 -32.54 -28.75
C ILE A 103 -27.78 -31.68 -29.55
N ILE A 104 -28.14 -31.34 -30.78
CA ILE A 104 -27.38 -30.39 -31.61
C ILE A 104 -28.19 -29.08 -31.63
N PRO A 105 -27.59 -27.94 -31.28
CA PRO A 105 -28.24 -26.64 -31.42
C PRO A 105 -28.38 -26.29 -32.91
N VAL A 106 -29.61 -26.07 -33.35
CA VAL A 106 -29.92 -25.69 -34.74
C VAL A 106 -30.47 -24.26 -34.74
N PRO A 107 -29.91 -23.33 -35.53
CA PRO A 107 -30.48 -22.00 -35.71
C PRO A 107 -31.83 -22.11 -36.45
N GLU A 108 -32.79 -21.26 -36.08
CA GLU A 108 -34.13 -21.25 -36.65
C GLU A 108 -34.08 -20.82 -38.12
N TRP A 109 -34.54 -21.69 -39.04
CA TRP A 109 -34.59 -21.39 -40.46
C TRP A 109 -35.94 -20.76 -40.81
N ASP A 110 -35.93 -19.43 -41.03
CA ASP A 110 -37.07 -18.71 -41.60
C ASP A 110 -37.01 -18.80 -43.14
N ASN A 111 -38.18 -18.99 -43.78
CA ASN A 111 -38.30 -19.15 -45.23
C ASN A 111 -38.70 -17.86 -45.97
N ASN A 112 -38.79 -16.72 -45.30
CA ASN A 112 -39.43 -15.51 -45.81
C ASN A 112 -38.59 -14.24 -45.75
N THR A 113 -37.30 -14.36 -45.45
CA THR A 113 -36.46 -13.20 -45.29
C THR A 113 -35.09 -13.49 -45.90
N ASP A 114 -34.65 -12.71 -46.90
CA ASP A 114 -33.24 -12.55 -47.26
C ASP A 114 -32.49 -11.84 -46.12
N THR A 115 -32.62 -12.36 -44.89
CA THR A 115 -31.91 -11.81 -43.74
C THR A 115 -30.47 -12.30 -43.84
N GLU A 116 -29.60 -11.39 -44.30
CA GLU A 116 -28.28 -11.30 -43.72
C GLU A 116 -28.45 -11.44 -42.20
N LEU A 117 -27.97 -12.55 -41.63
CA LEU A 117 -27.88 -12.71 -40.18
C LEU A 117 -27.26 -11.42 -39.66
N PRO A 118 -27.86 -10.73 -38.66
CA PRO A 118 -27.14 -9.66 -38.01
C PRO A 118 -25.88 -10.33 -37.48
N ILE A 119 -24.73 -10.00 -38.04
CA ILE A 119 -23.47 -10.19 -37.35
C ILE A 119 -23.63 -9.27 -36.16
N GLU A 120 -24.10 -9.82 -35.04
CA GLU A 120 -24.14 -9.11 -33.78
C GLU A 120 -22.68 -8.77 -33.51
N GLU A 121 -22.33 -7.52 -33.81
CA GLU A 121 -20.98 -7.00 -33.71
C GLU A 121 -20.62 -7.09 -32.24
N ARG A 122 -19.97 -8.20 -31.87
CA ARG A 122 -19.67 -8.59 -30.51
C ARG A 122 -18.78 -7.52 -29.89
N HIS A 123 -19.46 -6.58 -29.25
CA HIS A 123 -18.99 -5.27 -28.84
C HIS A 123 -17.56 -5.30 -28.27
N ASP A 124 -16.72 -4.41 -28.80
CA ASP A 124 -15.39 -3.98 -28.31
C ASP A 124 -15.36 -3.78 -26.77
N ASP A 125 -16.51 -3.45 -26.17
CA ASP A 125 -16.73 -3.31 -24.73
C ASP A 125 -16.32 -4.54 -23.91
N SER A 126 -16.46 -5.76 -24.44
CA SER A 126 -16.08 -6.99 -23.73
C SER A 126 -14.56 -7.13 -23.60
N ALA A 127 -13.81 -6.75 -24.65
CA ALA A 127 -12.34 -6.76 -24.62
C ALA A 127 -11.81 -5.61 -23.76
N ALA A 128 -12.42 -4.42 -23.85
CA ALA A 128 -12.11 -3.29 -22.98
C ALA A 128 -12.35 -3.64 -21.50
N ARG A 129 -13.47 -4.29 -21.17
CA ARG A 129 -13.78 -4.78 -19.82
C ARG A 129 -12.72 -5.75 -19.31
N ARG A 130 -12.35 -6.77 -20.08
CA ARG A 130 -11.31 -7.76 -19.71
C ARG A 130 -9.95 -7.09 -19.46
N ARG A 131 -9.55 -6.15 -20.33
CA ARG A 131 -8.32 -5.35 -20.17
C ARG A 131 -8.36 -4.51 -18.90
N ALA A 132 -9.48 -3.86 -18.62
CA ALA A 132 -9.67 -3.04 -17.42
C ALA A 132 -9.61 -3.86 -16.12
N ILE A 133 -10.30 -5.02 -16.07
CA ILE A 133 -10.29 -5.92 -14.91
C ILE A 133 -8.88 -6.48 -14.67
N THR A 134 -8.20 -6.91 -15.74
CA THR A 134 -6.82 -7.40 -15.68
C THR A 134 -5.88 -6.30 -15.15
N PHE A 135 -5.99 -5.09 -15.70
CA PHE A 135 -5.21 -3.94 -15.24
C PHE A 135 -5.48 -3.61 -13.77
N MET A 136 -6.76 -3.58 -13.36
CA MET A 136 -7.16 -3.34 -11.97
C MET A 136 -6.58 -4.39 -11.03
N ALA A 137 -6.63 -5.68 -11.39
CA ALA A 137 -6.07 -6.76 -10.60
C ALA A 137 -4.55 -6.61 -10.40
N PHE A 138 -3.81 -6.24 -11.45
CA PHE A 138 -2.38 -5.95 -11.35
C PHE A 138 -2.09 -4.75 -10.45
N ILE A 139 -2.82 -3.64 -10.63
CA ILE A 139 -2.64 -2.44 -9.81
C ILE A 139 -2.97 -2.70 -8.34
N CYS A 140 -4.10 -3.37 -8.05
CA CYS A 140 -4.48 -3.72 -6.69
C CYS A 140 -3.47 -4.65 -6.03
N SER A 141 -2.99 -5.67 -6.75
CA SER A 141 -1.99 -6.62 -6.22
C SER A 141 -0.66 -5.93 -5.95
N GLY A 142 -0.19 -5.11 -6.90
CA GLY A 142 1.05 -4.34 -6.76
C GLY A 142 0.98 -3.35 -5.60
N ALA A 143 -0.12 -2.60 -5.51
CA ALA A 143 -0.35 -1.65 -4.42
C ALA A 143 -0.42 -2.36 -3.06
N PHE A 144 -1.14 -3.49 -2.97
CA PHE A 144 -1.25 -4.27 -1.73
C PHE A 144 0.12 -4.74 -1.24
N VAL A 145 0.93 -5.35 -2.12
CA VAL A 145 2.27 -5.86 -1.78
C VAL A 145 3.18 -4.71 -1.34
N ALA A 146 3.25 -3.64 -2.14
CA ALA A 146 4.13 -2.51 -1.87
C ALA A 146 3.78 -1.80 -0.55
N LEU A 147 2.50 -1.53 -0.31
CA LEU A 147 2.06 -0.82 0.89
C LEU A 147 2.10 -1.69 2.13
N THR A 148 1.86 -2.99 2.02
CA THR A 148 2.00 -3.92 3.15
C THR A 148 3.46 -4.06 3.56
N TRP A 149 4.38 -4.17 2.60
CA TRP A 149 5.82 -4.16 2.87
C TRP A 149 6.24 -2.86 3.56
N LEU A 150 5.83 -1.70 3.02
CA LEU A 150 6.16 -0.39 3.57
C LEU A 150 5.56 -0.20 4.98
N SER A 151 4.31 -0.60 5.20
CA SER A 151 3.65 -0.57 6.50
C SER A 151 4.35 -1.45 7.52
N SER A 152 4.80 -2.63 7.12
CA SER A 152 5.54 -3.56 7.97
C SER A 152 6.90 -2.98 8.38
N TRP A 153 7.59 -2.34 7.43
CA TRP A 153 8.83 -1.64 7.70
C TRP A 153 8.61 -0.49 8.70
N HIS A 154 7.64 0.40 8.47
CA HIS A 154 7.30 1.47 9.41
C HIS A 154 6.88 0.93 10.79
N SER A 155 6.15 -0.18 10.82
CA SER A 155 5.74 -0.85 12.07
C SER A 155 6.94 -1.25 12.92
N ARG A 156 8.02 -1.73 12.28
CA ARG A 156 9.28 -2.04 12.96
C ARG A 156 9.98 -0.79 13.51
N GLN A 157 9.96 0.31 12.77
CA GLN A 157 10.52 1.59 13.21
C GLN A 157 9.77 2.12 14.44
N ILE A 158 8.43 2.09 14.38
CA ILE A 158 7.55 2.47 15.48
C ILE A 158 7.80 1.58 16.69
N ALA A 159 7.89 0.26 16.51
CA ALA A 159 8.21 -0.69 17.58
C ALA A 159 9.55 -0.40 18.27
N ASN A 160 10.52 0.18 17.56
CA ASN A 160 11.83 0.58 18.09
C ASN A 160 11.88 2.04 18.58
N GLY A 161 10.79 2.80 18.47
CA GLY A 161 10.71 4.20 18.89
C GLY A 161 11.45 5.19 17.98
N GLU A 162 11.83 4.77 16.76
CA GLU A 162 12.66 5.55 15.83
C GLU A 162 11.88 6.02 14.59
N THR A 163 12.29 7.16 14.02
CA THR A 163 11.94 7.54 12.64
C THR A 163 12.87 6.86 11.64
N SER A 164 12.56 6.97 10.34
CA SER A 164 13.43 6.48 9.27
C SER A 164 14.81 7.14 9.26
N ILE A 165 14.88 8.45 9.53
CA ILE A 165 16.16 9.17 9.69
C ILE A 165 16.93 8.66 10.91
N GLU A 166 16.25 8.54 12.04
CA GLU A 166 16.88 8.09 13.29
C GLU A 166 17.41 6.67 13.18
N ALA A 167 16.70 5.78 12.50
CA ALA A 167 17.17 4.42 12.30
C ALA A 167 18.49 4.36 11.51
N HIS A 168 18.65 5.25 10.53
CA HIS A 168 19.91 5.38 9.82
C HIS A 168 21.03 5.87 10.75
N ILE A 169 20.75 6.89 11.56
CA ILE A 169 21.68 7.44 12.56
C ILE A 169 22.04 6.36 13.59
N ASN A 170 21.05 5.69 14.19
CA ASN A 170 21.20 4.63 15.18
C ASN A 170 22.03 3.48 14.62
N LYS A 171 21.83 3.09 13.35
CA LYS A 171 22.63 2.05 12.68
C LYS A 171 24.10 2.49 12.53
N ALA A 172 24.34 3.73 12.11
CA ALA A 172 25.69 4.28 11.98
C ALA A 172 26.40 4.38 13.34
N GLU A 173 25.71 4.88 14.36
CA GLU A 173 26.23 5.02 15.72
C GLU A 173 26.48 3.68 16.40
N THR A 174 25.59 2.70 16.20
CA THR A 174 25.81 1.32 16.65
C THR A 174 27.09 0.74 16.05
N LYS A 175 27.33 0.95 14.74
CA LYS A 175 28.56 0.48 14.08
C LYS A 175 29.80 1.20 14.62
N ARG A 176 29.73 2.52 14.83
CA ARG A 176 30.84 3.33 15.36
C ARG A 176 31.22 2.92 16.78
N LEU A 177 30.23 2.74 17.65
CA LEU A 177 30.44 2.36 19.05
C LEU A 177 30.87 0.89 19.17
N ALA A 178 30.36 0.00 18.32
CA ALA A 178 30.83 -1.38 18.26
C ALA A 178 32.32 -1.47 17.91
N ALA A 179 32.82 -0.63 16.98
CA ALA A 179 34.25 -0.54 16.69
C ALA A 179 35.10 -0.07 17.89
N ALA A 180 34.49 0.65 18.83
CA ALA A 180 35.09 1.08 20.09
C ALA A 180 34.79 0.15 21.28
N ASN A 181 34.22 -1.05 21.04
CA ASN A 181 33.76 -2.00 22.06
C ASN A 181 32.77 -1.40 23.08
N LYS A 182 31.95 -0.44 22.65
CA LYS A 182 30.92 0.20 23.47
C LYS A 182 29.52 -0.16 22.94
N PRO A 183 28.60 -0.63 23.79
CA PRO A 183 27.22 -0.88 23.37
C PRO A 183 26.47 0.45 23.18
N TYR A 184 25.72 0.59 22.08
CA TYR A 184 24.81 1.72 21.85
C TYR A 184 23.42 1.40 22.41
N THR A 185 22.72 2.40 22.94
CA THR A 185 21.32 2.28 23.35
C THR A 185 20.51 3.44 22.78
N ASN A 186 19.42 3.12 22.09
CA ASN A 186 18.49 4.12 21.57
C ASN A 186 17.71 4.77 22.74
N PRO A 187 17.85 6.09 22.98
CA PRO A 187 17.17 6.78 24.08
C PRO A 187 15.65 6.86 23.94
N TYR A 188 15.10 6.67 22.73
CA TYR A 188 13.66 6.76 22.46
C TYR A 188 12.97 5.39 22.38
N ASN A 189 13.69 4.31 22.68
CA ASN A 189 13.09 2.98 22.72
C ASN A 189 12.60 2.68 24.15
N TYR A 190 11.29 2.80 24.38
CA TYR A 190 10.64 2.52 25.66
C TYR A 190 10.09 1.09 25.76
N GLY A 191 10.37 0.24 24.77
CA GLY A 191 9.76 -1.09 24.62
C GLY A 191 8.61 -1.07 23.62
N THR A 192 8.46 -2.17 22.86
CA THR A 192 7.55 -2.26 21.71
C THR A 192 6.13 -1.78 22.02
N THR A 193 5.53 -2.29 23.09
CA THR A 193 4.14 -1.96 23.46
C THR A 193 3.98 -0.48 23.80
N ASP A 194 4.92 0.10 24.54
CA ASP A 194 4.82 1.50 24.98
C ASP A 194 5.16 2.46 23.85
N ASN A 195 6.08 2.10 22.96
CA ASN A 195 6.34 2.86 21.73
C ASN A 195 5.08 2.94 20.85
N TRP A 196 4.35 1.84 20.70
CA TRP A 196 3.07 1.83 19.98
C TRP A 196 1.98 2.65 20.66
N LYS A 197 1.87 2.58 21.99
CA LYS A 197 0.92 3.42 22.75
C LYS A 197 1.22 4.91 22.58
N ILE A 198 2.50 5.30 22.68
CA ILE A 198 2.95 6.68 22.45
C ILE A 198 2.62 7.10 21.01
N PHE A 199 2.95 6.27 20.02
CA PHE A 199 2.69 6.58 18.62
C PHE A 199 1.20 6.75 18.28
N LEU A 200 0.35 5.88 18.83
CA LEU A 200 -1.10 5.92 18.62
C LEU A 200 -1.82 6.90 19.54
N GLY A 201 -1.14 7.44 20.55
CA GLY A 201 -1.75 8.29 21.59
C GLY A 201 -2.72 7.51 22.49
N ILE A 202 -2.53 6.20 22.63
CA ILE A 202 -3.38 5.33 23.46
C ILE A 202 -2.75 5.24 24.85
N GLY A 203 -3.04 6.21 25.71
CA GLY A 203 -2.60 6.19 27.10
C GLY A 203 -3.33 7.22 27.94
N ASN A 204 -3.48 6.92 29.23
CA ASN A 204 -4.10 7.84 30.21
C ASN A 204 -3.36 9.18 30.18
N GLY A 205 -4.10 10.30 30.26
CA GLY A 205 -3.72 11.70 29.98
C GLY A 205 -2.49 12.33 30.68
N ASN A 206 -1.53 11.53 31.13
CA ASN A 206 -0.24 11.92 31.69
C ASN A 206 0.95 11.74 30.72
N LEU A 207 0.74 11.28 29.49
CA LEU A 207 1.80 11.21 28.47
C LEU A 207 2.14 12.62 27.96
N ARG A 208 2.94 13.35 28.74
CA ARG A 208 3.58 14.63 28.40
C ARG A 208 4.73 14.47 27.39
N TYR A 209 4.57 13.58 26.42
CA TYR A 209 5.61 13.23 25.43
C TYR A 209 5.12 13.42 23.98
N CYS A 210 4.20 14.37 23.77
CA CYS A 210 3.96 14.95 22.46
C CYS A 210 4.98 16.07 22.22
#